data_AF-A0ABD1JNJ5-F1
#
_entry.id   AF-A0ABD1JNJ5-F1
#
_cell.length_a   1.000
_cell.length_b   1.000
_cell.length_c   1.000
_cell.angle_alpha   90.00
_cell.angle_beta   90.00
_cell.angle_gamma   90.00
#
_symmetry.space_group_name_H-M   'P 1'
#
loop_
_entity.id
_entity.type
_entity.pdbx_description
1 polymer ?
#
loop_
_entity_poly.entity_id
_entity_poly.type
_entity_poly.pdbx_seq_one_letter_code
_entity_poly.pdbx_strand_id
1 'polypeptide(L)'
;MPPAKPDGRTGTVMFGIPPRAWLLPLLLSAMAALWGVPVTGGMISCVHRNPCMNTEALQERANCVARNISSAHDWRILLQMKHFRKITRWPKLHSCVMTRVAGFYERALRRKLGLEPTDPIGHHRGPIVDLIGLMHDLETCSRVDKKKCQVLVANAEKMASHEKPTTKMKPRDWAIRQIQHLNQALEKLSDADTLDKAMDELKFLHNYIKGTGIRKWAKAQ
;
A
#
# COMPACT_ATOMS: atom_id res chain seq x y z
N MET A 1 18.16 -30.78 48.72
CA MET A 1 19.61 -30.95 48.83
C MET A 1 20.02 -32.09 47.89
N PRO A 2 21.01 -31.89 47.01
CA PRO A 2 21.47 -32.85 46.00
C PRO A 2 22.53 -33.82 46.58
N PRO A 3 22.95 -34.87 45.84
CA PRO A 3 24.15 -34.79 44.97
C PRO A 3 23.94 -35.55 43.63
N ALA A 4 24.40 -35.09 42.46
CA ALA A 4 25.76 -34.92 41.90
C ALA A 4 25.99 -35.95 40.77
N LYS A 5 26.45 -35.43 39.62
CA LYS A 5 26.86 -36.12 38.39
C LYS A 5 27.98 -37.17 38.61
N PRO A 6 28.21 -38.02 37.60
CA PRO A 6 29.50 -37.95 36.93
C PRO A 6 29.43 -37.87 35.40
N ASP A 7 30.45 -37.22 34.84
CA ASP A 7 30.76 -37.09 33.42
C ASP A 7 31.42 -38.37 32.86
N GLY A 8 31.27 -38.61 31.55
CA GLY A 8 31.96 -39.69 30.84
C GLY A 8 32.04 -39.41 29.34
N ARG A 9 33.24 -39.03 28.89
CA ARG A 9 33.64 -38.59 27.55
C ARG A 9 34.23 -39.77 26.76
N THR A 10 33.88 -39.92 25.48
CA THR A 10 34.61 -40.61 24.37
C THR A 10 33.60 -40.73 23.21
N GLY A 11 33.91 -40.68 21.93
CA GLY A 11 35.16 -40.63 21.20
C GLY A 11 34.85 -40.24 19.75
N THR A 12 35.86 -39.64 19.12
CA THR A 12 35.94 -39.17 17.75
C THR A 12 35.74 -40.30 16.74
N VAL A 13 34.95 -40.07 15.68
CA VAL A 13 35.11 -40.81 14.41
C VAL A 13 35.12 -39.81 13.28
N MET A 14 36.33 -39.57 12.73
CA MET A 14 36.52 -38.95 11.43
C MET A 14 36.17 -39.97 10.35
N PHE A 15 35.21 -39.65 9.48
CA PHE A 15 35.08 -40.33 8.18
C PHE A 15 35.58 -39.39 7.10
N GLY A 16 36.65 -39.83 6.43
CA GLY A 16 37.30 -39.14 5.34
C GLY A 16 36.44 -39.10 4.08
N ILE A 17 36.39 -37.93 3.47
CA ILE A 17 35.86 -37.71 2.13
C ILE A 17 37.06 -37.72 1.17
N PRO A 18 37.17 -38.68 0.24
CA PRO A 18 38.27 -38.70 -0.72
C PRO A 18 38.07 -37.62 -1.80
N PRO A 19 39.16 -37.00 -2.30
CA PRO A 19 39.10 -36.03 -3.38
C PRO A 19 39.17 -36.79 -4.72
N ARG A 20 38.17 -36.63 -5.59
CA ARG A 20 38.31 -37.00 -7.00
C ARG A 20 37.86 -35.87 -7.90
N ALA A 21 38.89 -35.23 -8.44
CA ALA A 21 38.90 -34.37 -9.60
C ALA A 21 38.02 -34.90 -10.74
N TRP A 22 37.13 -34.05 -11.24
CA TRP A 22 36.68 -34.08 -12.62
C TRP A 22 36.65 -32.63 -13.11
N LEU A 23 37.81 -32.20 -13.60
CA LEU A 23 37.91 -31.13 -14.59
C LEU A 23 37.20 -31.61 -15.86
N LEU A 24 36.34 -30.74 -16.39
CA LEU A 24 36.00 -30.50 -17.80
C LEU A 24 36.38 -31.57 -18.83
N PRO A 25 35.42 -31.87 -19.72
CA PRO A 25 35.65 -31.52 -21.11
C PRO A 25 34.55 -30.61 -21.65
N LEU A 26 34.94 -29.36 -21.88
CA LEU A 26 34.41 -28.50 -22.94
C LEU A 26 34.71 -29.15 -24.31
N LEU A 27 33.85 -28.85 -25.28
CA LEU A 27 33.97 -29.09 -26.73
C LEU A 27 33.38 -30.41 -27.24
N LEU A 28 32.11 -30.37 -27.67
CA LEU A 28 31.64 -30.85 -28.98
C LEU A 28 30.12 -30.71 -29.09
N SER A 29 29.65 -29.56 -29.59
CA SER A 29 28.44 -29.48 -30.44
C SER A 29 28.30 -28.05 -30.96
N ALA A 30 29.22 -27.66 -31.83
CA ALA A 30 28.91 -26.70 -32.88
C ALA A 30 28.81 -27.56 -34.14
N MET A 31 27.58 -27.80 -34.62
CA MET A 31 27.16 -28.17 -35.98
C MET A 31 25.69 -28.58 -35.95
N ALA A 32 24.81 -27.60 -35.76
CA ALA A 32 23.40 -27.69 -36.14
C ALA A 32 22.95 -26.35 -36.75
N ALA A 33 23.79 -25.80 -37.64
CA ALA A 33 23.36 -24.81 -38.62
C ALA A 33 23.28 -25.57 -39.94
N LEU A 34 22.07 -25.92 -40.38
CA LEU A 34 21.67 -26.26 -41.77
C LEU A 34 20.35 -27.06 -41.83
N TRP A 35 19.38 -26.80 -40.94
CA TRP A 35 17.99 -27.09 -41.25
C TRP A 35 17.18 -25.87 -40.84
N GLY A 36 16.83 -25.05 -41.83
CA GLY A 36 15.95 -23.90 -41.68
C GLY A 36 14.56 -24.38 -41.27
N VAL A 37 14.36 -24.54 -39.97
CA VAL A 37 13.02 -24.52 -39.40
C VAL A 37 12.62 -23.05 -39.39
N PRO A 38 11.53 -22.64 -40.06
CA PRO A 38 11.00 -21.31 -39.86
C PRO A 38 10.62 -21.24 -38.38
N VAL A 39 11.42 -20.51 -37.60
CA VAL A 39 10.96 -19.97 -36.34
C VAL A 39 9.79 -19.10 -36.74
N THR A 40 8.58 -19.64 -36.61
CA THR A 40 7.37 -18.85 -36.52
C THR A 40 7.64 -17.94 -35.33
N GLY A 41 8.10 -16.74 -35.64
CA GLY A 41 8.19 -15.64 -34.70
C GLY A 41 6.78 -15.38 -34.25
N GLY A 42 6.34 -16.15 -33.25
CA GLY A 42 5.18 -15.83 -32.46
C GLY A 42 5.44 -14.41 -32.00
N MET A 43 4.74 -13.46 -32.60
CA MET A 43 4.72 -12.10 -32.13
C MET A 43 4.26 -12.21 -30.68
N ILE A 44 5.22 -12.15 -29.75
CA ILE A 44 4.95 -11.90 -28.35
C ILE A 44 4.42 -10.48 -28.36
N SER A 45 3.11 -10.35 -28.59
CA SER A 45 2.42 -9.10 -28.45
C SER A 45 2.50 -8.76 -26.96
N CYS A 46 3.43 -7.88 -26.62
CA CYS A 46 3.50 -7.27 -25.30
C CYS A 46 2.21 -6.47 -25.12
N VAL A 47 1.17 -7.10 -24.59
CA VAL A 47 -0.06 -6.43 -24.23
C VAL A 47 0.31 -5.38 -23.19
N HIS A 48 0.31 -4.11 -23.61
CA HIS A 48 0.58 -2.99 -22.74
C HIS A 48 -0.52 -2.95 -21.69
N ARG A 49 -0.24 -3.44 -20.48
CA ARG A 49 -1.21 -3.42 -19.38
C ARG A 49 -1.11 -2.06 -18.71
N ASN A 50 -2.16 -1.26 -18.84
CA ASN A 50 -2.25 0.00 -18.12
C ASN A 50 -2.30 -0.27 -16.61
N PRO A 51 -1.45 0.39 -15.80
CA PRO A 51 -1.54 0.28 -14.34
C PRO A 51 -2.92 0.73 -13.87
N CYS A 52 -3.47 0.10 -12.84
CA CYS A 52 -4.79 0.49 -12.35
C CYS A 52 -4.76 1.91 -11.79
N MET A 53 -3.71 2.26 -11.05
CA MET A 53 -3.55 3.53 -10.37
C MET A 53 -2.25 4.20 -10.82
N ASN A 54 -2.33 5.46 -11.25
CA ASN A 54 -1.15 6.26 -11.57
C ASN A 54 -0.61 6.95 -10.31
N THR A 55 0.26 6.26 -9.58
CA THR A 55 0.83 6.79 -8.32
C THR A 55 1.82 7.93 -8.53
N GLU A 56 2.42 8.04 -9.73
CA GLU A 56 3.34 9.12 -10.09
C GLU A 56 2.57 10.42 -10.29
N ALA A 57 1.50 10.38 -11.10
CA ALA A 57 0.60 11.53 -11.26
C ALA A 57 0.00 11.97 -9.92
N LEU A 58 -0.39 11.01 -9.05
CA LEU A 58 -0.84 11.33 -7.70
C LEU A 58 0.20 12.11 -6.91
N GLN A 59 1.44 11.64 -6.89
CA GLN A 59 2.52 12.31 -6.16
C GLN A 59 2.79 13.71 -6.72
N GLU A 60 2.90 13.83 -8.04
CA GLU A 60 3.16 15.10 -8.72
C GLU A 60 2.05 16.12 -8.42
N ARG A 61 0.79 15.76 -8.64
CA ARG A 61 -0.35 16.66 -8.41
C ARG A 61 -0.50 17.00 -6.93
N ALA A 62 -0.26 16.06 -6.03
CA ALA A 62 -0.31 16.31 -4.60
C ALA A 62 0.79 17.27 -4.13
N ASN A 63 1.98 17.20 -4.73
CA ASN A 63 3.04 18.18 -4.47
C ASN A 63 2.65 19.59 -4.91
N CYS A 64 1.89 19.75 -5.99
CA CYS A 64 1.44 21.07 -6.47
C CYS A 64 0.46 21.76 -5.50
N VAL A 65 -0.29 21.01 -4.70
CA VAL A 65 -1.30 21.56 -3.77
C VAL A 65 -0.80 21.63 -2.33
N ALA A 66 0.31 20.95 -2.01
CA ALA A 66 0.92 20.98 -0.69
C ALA A 66 1.61 22.33 -0.42
N ARG A 67 1.54 22.78 0.83
CA ARG A 67 2.13 24.02 1.34
C ARG A 67 3.38 23.79 2.20
N ASN A 68 3.79 22.54 2.41
CA ASN A 68 4.94 22.15 3.24
C ASN A 68 4.86 22.67 4.67
N ILE A 69 3.67 22.49 5.26
CA ILE A 69 3.38 22.92 6.62
C ILE A 69 4.19 22.06 7.59
N SER A 70 5.17 22.68 8.25
CA SER A 70 5.86 22.12 9.41
C SER A 70 4.90 22.15 10.59
N SER A 71 4.01 21.16 10.66
CA SER A 71 2.97 21.11 11.68
C SER A 71 3.57 20.99 13.08
N ALA A 72 3.35 21.99 13.93
CA ALA A 72 3.62 21.98 15.38
C ALA A 72 2.74 20.99 16.16
N HIS A 73 1.73 20.40 15.52
CA HIS A 73 0.78 19.46 16.11
C HIS A 73 1.08 18.01 15.70
N ASP A 74 1.38 17.15 16.68
CA ASP A 74 1.80 15.74 16.48
C ASP A 74 0.73 14.80 15.87
N TRP A 75 -0.52 15.26 15.71
CA TRP A 75 -1.60 14.39 15.25
C TRP A 75 -1.57 14.19 13.74
N ARG A 76 -1.40 12.96 13.23
CA ARG A 76 -1.41 12.67 11.79
C ARG A 76 -2.75 12.09 11.34
N ILE A 77 -3.19 12.47 10.13
CA ILE A 77 -4.40 11.91 9.50
C ILE A 77 -4.11 10.46 9.10
N LEU A 78 -3.00 10.23 8.41
CA LEU A 78 -2.52 8.89 8.11
C LEU A 78 -1.63 8.37 9.25
N LEU A 79 -1.82 7.11 9.63
CA LEU A 79 -0.93 6.43 10.57
C LEU A 79 0.51 6.53 10.09
N GLN A 80 1.46 6.60 11.01
CA GLN A 80 2.88 6.52 10.63
C GLN A 80 3.13 5.27 9.79
N MET A 81 3.96 5.41 8.75
CA MET A 81 4.21 4.36 7.77
C MET A 81 4.62 3.01 8.41
N LYS A 82 5.40 3.05 9.50
CA LYS A 82 5.81 1.85 10.26
C LYS A 82 4.61 1.03 10.77
N HIS A 83 3.51 1.69 11.14
CA HIS A 83 2.29 1.06 11.60
C HIS A 83 1.41 0.65 10.41
N PHE A 84 1.27 1.54 9.43
CA PHE A 84 0.45 1.28 8.25
C PHE A 84 0.93 0.07 7.43
N ARG A 85 2.25 -0.15 7.34
CA ARG A 85 2.84 -1.33 6.68
C ARG A 85 2.30 -2.65 7.23
N LYS A 86 1.88 -2.72 8.51
CA LYS A 86 1.25 -3.91 9.09
C LYS A 86 -0.09 -4.26 8.42
N ILE A 87 -0.76 -3.29 7.83
CA ILE A 87 -2.03 -3.44 7.09
C ILE A 87 -1.75 -3.84 5.63
N THR A 88 -0.74 -3.24 4.98
CA THR A 88 -0.48 -3.36 3.53
C THR A 88 -0.34 -4.80 2.98
N ARG A 89 0.03 -5.76 3.85
CA ARG A 89 0.18 -7.18 3.51
C ARG A 89 -1.15 -7.92 3.43
N TRP A 90 -2.22 -7.37 4.01
CA TRP A 90 -3.53 -8.01 4.13
C TRP A 90 -4.50 -7.39 3.12
N PRO A 91 -4.78 -8.04 1.97
CA PRO A 91 -5.47 -7.41 0.85
C PRO A 91 -6.81 -6.78 1.24
N LYS A 92 -7.63 -7.51 2.02
CA LYS A 92 -8.97 -7.09 2.42
C LYS A 92 -8.97 -5.91 3.40
N LEU A 93 -7.99 -5.88 4.30
CA LEU A 93 -7.83 -4.77 5.25
C LEU A 93 -7.30 -3.54 4.52
N HIS A 94 -6.24 -3.73 3.74
CA HIS A 94 -5.60 -2.68 2.97
C HIS A 94 -6.57 -2.05 1.97
N SER A 95 -7.31 -2.85 1.20
CA SER A 95 -8.32 -2.33 0.26
C SER A 95 -9.40 -1.53 0.96
N CYS A 96 -9.91 -2.01 2.10
CA CYS A 96 -10.92 -1.28 2.87
C CYS A 96 -10.39 0.07 3.35
N VAL A 97 -9.19 0.07 3.94
CA VAL A 97 -8.54 1.30 4.41
C VAL A 97 -8.29 2.27 3.25
N MET A 98 -7.85 1.80 2.08
CA MET A 98 -7.60 2.66 0.94
C MET A 98 -8.86 3.29 0.36
N THR A 99 -9.97 2.57 0.32
CA THR A 99 -11.27 3.18 -0.02
C THR A 99 -11.68 4.26 0.98
N ARG A 100 -11.45 4.05 2.28
CA ARG A 100 -11.73 5.10 3.29
C ARG A 100 -10.81 6.31 3.16
N VAL A 101 -9.54 6.08 2.85
CA VAL A 101 -8.57 7.16 2.60
C VAL A 101 -8.94 7.95 1.34
N ALA A 102 -9.29 7.28 0.25
CA ALA A 102 -9.75 7.90 -0.99
C ALA A 102 -10.97 8.80 -0.73
N GLY A 103 -12.01 8.27 -0.08
CA GLY A 103 -13.21 9.05 0.23
C GLY A 103 -13.02 10.14 1.30
N PHE A 104 -11.97 10.07 2.12
CA PHE A 104 -11.59 11.18 2.99
C PHE A 104 -10.96 12.31 2.16
N TYR A 105 -9.96 12.00 1.34
CA TYR A 105 -9.26 13.01 0.55
C TYR A 105 -10.11 13.61 -0.55
N GLU A 106 -11.02 12.86 -1.16
CA GLU A 106 -12.01 13.43 -2.10
C GLU A 106 -12.81 14.54 -1.42
N ARG A 107 -13.30 14.29 -0.20
CA ARG A 107 -14.05 15.31 0.57
C ARG A 107 -13.18 16.50 0.95
N ALA A 108 -11.93 16.27 1.33
CA ALA A 108 -10.98 17.34 1.61
C ALA A 108 -10.73 18.22 0.37
N LEU A 109 -10.52 17.60 -0.79
CA LEU A 109 -10.29 18.30 -2.06
C LEU A 109 -11.54 19.08 -2.52
N ARG A 110 -12.74 18.48 -2.43
CA ARG A 110 -14.01 19.19 -2.69
C ARG A 110 -14.17 20.40 -1.77
N ARG A 111 -13.90 20.22 -0.47
CA ARG A 111 -13.96 21.32 0.50
C ARG A 111 -12.97 22.44 0.17
N LYS A 112 -11.77 22.09 -0.31
CA LYS A 112 -10.77 23.08 -0.76
C LYS A 112 -11.24 23.90 -1.96
N LEU A 113 -12.11 23.34 -2.80
CA LEU A 113 -12.78 24.06 -3.90
C LEU A 113 -14.00 24.86 -3.44
N GLY A 114 -14.36 24.82 -2.15
CA GLY A 114 -15.60 25.43 -1.64
C GLY A 114 -16.86 24.64 -2.04
N LEU A 115 -16.71 23.37 -2.40
CA LEU A 115 -17.80 22.51 -2.86
C LEU A 115 -18.31 21.62 -1.72
N GLU A 116 -19.63 21.41 -1.71
CA GLU A 116 -20.29 20.38 -0.93
C GLU A 116 -20.21 19.00 -1.62
N PRO A 117 -20.46 17.88 -0.90
CA PRO A 117 -20.28 16.53 -1.44
C PRO A 117 -21.11 16.20 -2.69
N THR A 118 -22.23 16.88 -2.89
CA THR A 118 -23.15 16.66 -4.02
C THR A 118 -22.90 17.61 -5.20
N ASP A 119 -22.05 18.61 -5.02
CA ASP A 119 -21.87 19.65 -6.03
C ASP A 119 -21.17 19.09 -7.28
N PRO A 120 -21.55 19.57 -8.48
CA PRO A 120 -20.94 19.14 -9.72
C PRO A 120 -19.51 19.68 -9.85
N ILE A 121 -18.57 18.80 -10.21
CA ILE A 121 -17.15 19.17 -10.42
C ILE A 121 -16.89 19.68 -11.85
N GLY A 122 -17.79 19.42 -12.80
CA GLY A 122 -17.52 19.52 -14.25
C GLY A 122 -17.07 20.88 -14.79
N HIS A 123 -17.27 21.98 -14.05
CA HIS A 123 -16.80 23.31 -14.44
C HIS A 123 -15.42 23.66 -13.89
N HIS A 124 -14.90 22.90 -12.92
CA HIS A 124 -13.59 23.12 -12.33
C HIS A 124 -12.49 22.46 -13.18
N ARG A 125 -11.28 23.04 -13.14
CA ARG A 125 -10.08 22.48 -13.76
C ARG A 125 -8.87 22.69 -12.86
N GLY A 126 -7.80 21.95 -13.11
CA GLY A 126 -6.52 22.10 -12.43
C GLY A 126 -6.20 20.97 -11.46
N PRO A 127 -5.11 21.10 -10.69
CA PRO A 127 -4.51 19.97 -9.97
C PRO A 127 -5.43 19.37 -8.90
N ILE A 128 -6.32 20.17 -8.28
CA ILE A 128 -7.28 19.67 -7.30
C ILE A 128 -8.33 18.75 -7.96
N VAL A 129 -8.79 19.09 -9.17
CA VAL A 129 -9.76 18.26 -9.91
C VAL A 129 -9.12 16.97 -10.37
N ASP A 130 -7.89 17.04 -10.90
CA ASP A 130 -7.10 15.86 -11.26
C ASP A 130 -6.94 14.91 -10.04
N LEU A 131 -6.66 15.46 -8.86
CA LEU A 131 -6.55 14.69 -7.63
C LEU A 131 -7.87 14.03 -7.21
N ILE A 132 -9.02 14.69 -7.41
CA ILE A 132 -10.32 14.08 -7.16
C ILE A 132 -10.52 12.87 -8.10
N GLY A 133 -10.18 13.01 -9.38
CA GLY A 133 -10.17 11.89 -10.34
C GLY A 133 -9.29 10.72 -9.86
N LEU A 134 -8.08 11.03 -9.41
CA LEU A 134 -7.15 10.02 -8.87
C LEU A 134 -7.64 9.37 -7.58
N MET A 135 -8.43 10.07 -6.74
CA MET A 135 -9.07 9.44 -5.57
C MET A 135 -10.15 8.45 -6.00
N HIS A 136 -10.92 8.78 -7.03
CA HIS A 136 -11.90 7.86 -7.62
C HIS A 136 -11.23 6.62 -8.23
N ASP A 137 -10.10 6.81 -8.92
CA ASP A 137 -9.29 5.69 -9.44
C ASP A 137 -8.79 4.79 -8.31
N LEU A 138 -8.28 5.37 -7.23
CA LEU A 138 -7.80 4.61 -6.06
C LEU A 138 -8.93 3.77 -5.43
N GLU A 139 -10.13 4.35 -5.28
CA GLU A 139 -11.30 3.63 -4.80
C GLU A 139 -11.65 2.48 -5.76
N THR A 140 -11.76 2.76 -7.05
CA THR A 140 -12.11 1.78 -8.08
C THR A 140 -11.10 0.65 -8.16
N CYS A 141 -9.81 0.95 -7.98
CA CYS A 141 -8.70 0.00 -7.99
C CYS A 141 -8.57 -0.84 -6.71
N SER A 142 -9.26 -0.48 -5.64
CA SER A 142 -9.27 -1.24 -4.39
C SER A 142 -10.11 -2.52 -4.50
N ARG A 143 -9.58 -3.66 -4.05
CA ARG A 143 -10.26 -4.98 -4.07
C ARG A 143 -11.20 -5.16 -2.88
N VAL A 144 -12.19 -4.29 -2.75
CA VAL A 144 -13.02 -4.20 -1.52
C VAL A 144 -14.03 -5.34 -1.40
N ASP A 145 -14.00 -6.03 -0.26
CA ASP A 145 -15.10 -6.85 0.24
C ASP A 145 -16.02 -5.94 1.08
N LYS A 146 -17.12 -5.47 0.48
CA LYS A 146 -18.00 -4.43 1.07
C LYS A 146 -18.50 -4.81 2.47
N LYS A 147 -18.96 -6.05 2.65
CA LYS A 147 -19.48 -6.54 3.95
C LYS A 147 -18.38 -6.53 5.02
N LYS A 148 -17.19 -7.02 4.71
CA LYS A 148 -16.08 -7.02 5.68
C LYS A 148 -15.60 -5.61 5.99
N CYS A 149 -15.62 -4.71 5.01
CA CYS A 149 -15.25 -3.32 5.23
C CYS A 149 -16.26 -2.60 6.13
N GLN A 150 -17.57 -2.82 5.94
CA GLN A 150 -18.61 -2.30 6.83
C GLN A 150 -18.40 -2.72 8.29
N VAL A 151 -18.03 -3.98 8.54
CA VAL A 151 -17.72 -4.45 9.90
C VAL A 151 -16.50 -3.72 10.49
N LEU A 152 -15.47 -3.42 9.69
CA LEU A 152 -14.31 -2.66 10.16
C LEU A 152 -14.68 -1.21 10.51
N VAL A 153 -15.53 -0.59 9.69
CA VAL A 153 -16.02 0.78 9.92
C VAL A 153 -16.85 0.84 11.20
N ALA A 154 -17.83 -0.06 11.36
CA ALA A 154 -18.65 -0.14 12.56
C ALA A 154 -17.80 -0.40 13.83
N ASN A 155 -16.72 -1.17 13.73
CA ASN A 155 -15.79 -1.37 14.84
C ASN A 155 -14.99 -0.09 15.17
N ALA A 156 -14.63 0.71 14.16
CA ALA A 156 -13.91 1.97 14.37
C ALA A 156 -14.78 3.02 15.05
N GLU A 157 -16.08 3.05 14.75
CA GLU A 157 -17.07 3.92 15.42
C GLU A 157 -17.25 3.57 16.90
N LYS A 158 -17.07 2.30 17.27
CA LYS A 158 -17.20 1.83 18.66
C LYS A 158 -15.91 1.92 19.48
N MET A 159 -14.76 2.15 18.84
CA MET A 159 -13.47 2.19 19.53
C MET A 159 -13.31 3.53 20.27
N ALA A 160 -12.90 3.48 21.54
CA ALA A 160 -12.66 4.69 22.33
C ALA A 160 -11.48 5.50 21.75
N SER A 161 -11.64 6.83 21.68
CA SER A 161 -10.68 7.76 21.05
C SER A 161 -9.28 7.77 21.71
N HIS A 162 -9.19 7.34 22.97
CA HIS A 162 -8.01 7.54 23.81
C HIS A 162 -7.12 6.30 24.00
N GLU A 163 -7.43 5.16 23.38
CA GLU A 163 -6.63 3.96 23.58
C GLU A 163 -5.25 4.11 22.92
N LYS A 164 -4.19 4.26 23.73
CA LYS A 164 -2.83 4.44 23.22
C LYS A 164 -2.42 3.22 22.39
N PRO A 165 -1.82 3.43 21.20
CA PRO A 165 -1.45 2.31 20.33
C PRO A 165 -0.33 1.51 20.99
N THR A 166 -0.57 0.22 21.22
CA THR A 166 0.47 -0.69 21.67
C THR A 166 1.22 -1.27 20.47
N THR A 167 2.52 -1.53 20.59
CA THR A 167 3.33 -2.10 19.49
C THR A 167 2.86 -3.49 19.07
N LYS A 168 2.09 -4.19 19.93
CA LYS A 168 1.59 -5.56 19.75
C LYS A 168 0.21 -5.67 19.10
N MET A 169 -0.41 -4.57 18.67
CA MET A 169 -1.72 -4.58 18.01
C MET A 169 -1.72 -5.43 16.73
N LYS A 170 -2.82 -6.17 16.48
CA LYS A 170 -3.00 -7.01 15.29
C LYS A 170 -3.25 -6.12 14.06
N PRO A 171 -2.99 -6.62 12.82
CA PRO A 171 -3.26 -5.87 11.60
C PRO A 171 -4.68 -5.32 11.47
N ARG A 172 -5.67 -6.07 11.96
CA ARG A 172 -7.08 -5.64 12.00
C ARG A 172 -7.26 -4.40 12.87
N ASP A 173 -6.63 -4.36 14.03
CA ASP A 173 -6.75 -3.24 14.97
C ASP A 173 -6.06 -2.00 14.41
N TRP A 174 -4.93 -2.16 13.70
CA TRP A 174 -4.32 -1.05 12.96
C TRP A 174 -5.23 -0.49 11.87
N ALA A 175 -5.96 -1.35 11.15
CA ALA A 175 -6.93 -0.91 10.15
C ALA A 175 -8.09 -0.14 10.78
N ILE A 176 -8.65 -0.65 11.89
CA ILE A 176 -9.70 0.02 12.66
C ILE A 176 -9.20 1.40 13.13
N ARG A 177 -7.99 1.47 13.68
CA ARG A 177 -7.39 2.73 14.17
C ARG A 177 -7.15 3.75 13.06
N GLN A 178 -6.71 3.31 11.88
CA GLN A 178 -6.60 4.21 10.73
C GLN A 178 -7.97 4.77 10.32
N ILE A 179 -9.01 3.92 10.29
CA ILE A 179 -10.37 4.37 9.96
C ILE A 179 -10.88 5.37 11.01
N GLN A 180 -10.59 5.13 12.28
CA GLN A 180 -10.93 6.04 13.37
C GLN A 180 -10.24 7.40 13.23
N HIS A 181 -8.93 7.43 12.91
CA HIS A 181 -8.21 8.67 12.61
C HIS A 181 -8.86 9.44 11.46
N LEU A 182 -9.27 8.75 10.40
CA LEU A 182 -9.96 9.38 9.25
C LEU A 182 -11.32 9.95 9.66
N ASN A 183 -12.10 9.24 10.48
CA ASN A 183 -13.39 9.72 10.96
C ASN A 183 -13.22 10.98 11.84
N GLN A 184 -12.25 11.00 12.74
CA GLN A 184 -11.95 12.18 13.57
C GLN A 184 -11.45 13.37 12.75
N ALA A 185 -10.60 13.12 11.75
CA ALA A 185 -10.14 14.16 10.85
C ALA A 185 -11.29 14.71 10.00
N LEU A 186 -12.24 13.85 9.61
CA LEU A 186 -13.41 14.23 8.84
C LEU A 186 -14.35 15.15 9.64
N GLU A 187 -14.58 14.86 10.93
CA GLU A 187 -15.37 15.72 11.83
C GLU A 187 -14.79 17.13 11.94
N LYS A 188 -13.46 17.26 11.77
CA LYS A 188 -12.72 18.51 11.85
C LYS A 188 -12.39 19.08 10.47
N LEU A 189 -12.90 18.53 9.38
CA LEU A 189 -12.48 18.94 8.04
C LEU A 189 -12.90 20.37 7.67
N SER A 190 -13.87 20.94 8.39
CA SER A 190 -14.25 22.36 8.27
C SER A 190 -13.22 23.32 8.89
N ASP A 191 -12.36 22.84 9.79
CA ASP A 191 -11.26 23.61 10.36
C ASP A 191 -10.14 23.79 9.32
N ALA A 192 -9.69 25.02 9.15
CA ALA A 192 -8.71 25.39 8.13
C ALA A 192 -7.38 24.67 8.33
N ASP A 193 -6.94 24.51 9.59
CA ASP A 193 -5.68 23.84 9.92
C ASP A 193 -5.74 22.35 9.57
N THR A 194 -6.86 21.70 9.89
CA THR A 194 -7.11 20.30 9.52
C THR A 194 -7.14 20.12 8.00
N LEU A 195 -7.81 21.00 7.27
CA LEU A 195 -7.89 20.94 5.81
C LEU A 195 -6.52 21.14 5.16
N ASP A 196 -5.77 22.16 5.58
CA ASP A 196 -4.44 22.45 5.05
C ASP A 196 -3.46 21.31 5.38
N LYS A 197 -3.55 20.70 6.57
CA LYS A 197 -2.80 19.50 6.92
C LYS A 197 -3.16 18.29 6.04
N ALA A 198 -4.44 18.12 5.71
CA ALA A 198 -4.85 17.07 4.78
C ALA A 198 -4.20 17.26 3.41
N MET A 199 -4.22 18.48 2.87
CA MET A 199 -3.56 18.77 1.60
C MET A 199 -2.05 18.50 1.66
N ASP A 200 -1.42 18.81 2.80
CA ASP A 200 -0.01 18.57 3.01
C ASP A 200 0.37 17.09 3.14
N GLU A 201 -0.43 16.29 3.84
CA GLU A 201 -0.19 14.84 3.97
C GLU A 201 -0.46 14.08 2.67
N LEU A 202 -1.31 14.61 1.78
CA LEU A 202 -1.68 13.98 0.51
C LEU A 202 -0.46 13.66 -0.36
N LYS A 203 0.60 14.48 -0.30
CA LYS A 203 1.86 14.23 -1.04
C LYS A 203 2.52 12.90 -0.69
N PHE A 204 2.25 12.36 0.50
CA PHE A 204 2.79 11.08 0.94
C PHE A 204 1.88 9.89 0.62
N LEU A 205 0.66 10.11 0.16
CA LEU A 205 -0.36 9.07 -0.05
C LEU A 205 0.13 7.94 -0.98
N HIS A 206 0.92 8.27 -2.00
CA HIS A 206 1.51 7.30 -2.93
C HIS A 206 2.31 6.18 -2.20
N ASN A 207 2.90 6.47 -1.03
CA ASN A 207 3.61 5.46 -0.24
C ASN A 207 2.68 4.47 0.47
N TYR A 208 1.46 4.89 0.77
CA TYR A 208 0.46 4.08 1.46
C TYR A 208 -0.27 3.14 0.49
N ILE A 209 -0.38 3.52 -0.79
CA ILE A 209 -1.00 2.71 -1.85
C ILE A 209 -0.21 1.42 -2.12
N LYS A 210 1.10 1.42 -1.86
CA LYS A 210 1.97 0.24 -2.05
C LYS A 210 1.54 -0.90 -1.12
N GLY A 211 0.87 -1.92 -1.68
CA GLY A 211 0.48 -3.13 -0.96
C GLY A 211 -0.44 -4.04 -1.75
N THR A 212 -0.99 -5.07 -1.10
CA THR A 212 -1.71 -6.16 -1.79
C THR A 212 -3.21 -5.94 -1.99
N GLY A 213 -3.77 -4.85 -1.45
CA GLY A 213 -5.19 -4.50 -1.52
C GLY A 213 -5.60 -3.73 -2.78
N ILE A 214 -4.63 -3.23 -3.54
CA ILE A 214 -4.84 -2.44 -4.76
C ILE A 214 -4.55 -3.31 -5.98
N ARG A 215 -5.40 -3.24 -7.01
CA ARG A 215 -5.14 -3.91 -8.29
C ARG A 215 -3.90 -3.31 -8.95
N LYS A 216 -3.03 -4.18 -9.47
CA LYS A 216 -1.86 -3.74 -10.26
C LYS A 216 -2.26 -3.18 -11.62
N TRP A 217 -3.24 -3.81 -12.26
CA TRP A 217 -3.65 -3.52 -13.64
C TRP A 217 -5.12 -3.12 -13.69
N ALA A 218 -5.46 -2.25 -14.64
CA ALA A 218 -6.84 -1.93 -14.97
C ALA A 218 -7.58 -3.20 -15.42
N LYS A 219 -8.92 -3.21 -15.30
CA LYS A 219 -9.72 -4.28 -15.92
C LYS A 219 -9.62 -4.11 -17.44
N ALA A 220 -9.46 -5.21 -18.17
CA ALA A 220 -9.62 -5.19 -19.61
C ALA A 220 -11.05 -4.70 -19.92
N GLN A 221 -11.16 -3.69 -20.79
CA GLN A 221 -12.43 -3.21 -21.31
C GLN A 221 -12.97 -4.19 -22.36
#